data_AF-A0A377ZJP8-F1
#
_entry.id   AF-A0A377ZJP8-F1
#
_cell.length_a   1.000
_cell.length_b   1.000
_cell.length_c   1.000
_cell.angle_alpha   90.00
_cell.angle_beta   90.00
_cell.angle_gamma   90.00
#
_symmetry.space_group_name_H-M   'P 1'
#
loop_
_entity.id
_entity.type
_entity.pdbx_description
1 polymer ?
#
loop_
_entity_poly.entity_id
_entity_poly.type
_entity_poly.pdbx_seq_one_letter_code
_entity_poly.pdbx_strand_id
1 'polypeptide(L)'
;MLIFVALMFMFVRFVHHNIPDKQDIPWLKGIVEVLKGNEHKVARVGKYNAGQKMMFWTIMSMIFVLLVTGVIIWRPYFAEYFPMQVIRYSLLIHATSAIILIHAILIHMYMAFWVKGSIKGMIEGKVSRRWAKKHHPRWYRDVERLEAMKESREGMK
;
A
#
# COMPACT_ATOMS: atom_id res chain seq x y z
N MET A 1 9.49 2.21 -17.76
CA MET A 1 8.27 1.53 -18.24
C MET A 1 8.02 0.17 -17.58
N LEU A 2 9.00 -0.73 -17.47
CA LEU A 2 8.80 -2.04 -16.81
C LEU A 2 8.25 -1.95 -15.38
N ILE A 3 8.80 -1.05 -14.55
CA ILE A 3 8.33 -0.82 -13.18
C ILE A 3 6.86 -0.40 -13.17
N PHE A 4 6.41 0.42 -14.13
CA PHE A 4 5.02 0.84 -14.21
C PHE A 4 4.09 -0.34 -14.51
N VAL A 5 4.45 -1.20 -15.47
CA VAL A 5 3.67 -2.41 -15.80
C VAL A 5 3.58 -3.34 -14.59
N ALA A 6 4.70 -3.58 -13.89
CA ALA A 6 4.71 -4.39 -12.67
C ALA A 6 3.82 -3.79 -11.57
N LEU A 7 3.87 -2.47 -11.38
CA LEU A 7 3.03 -1.77 -10.40
C LEU A 7 1.55 -1.77 -10.78
N MET A 8 1.20 -1.72 -12.07
CA MET A 8 -0.19 -1.87 -12.52
C MET A 8 -0.73 -3.28 -12.26
N PHE A 9 0.10 -4.30 -12.47
CA PHE A 9 -0.25 -5.66 -12.07
C PHE A 9 -0.50 -5.76 -10.55
N MET A 10 0.36 -5.14 -9.74
CA MET A 10 0.15 -5.06 -8.29
C MET A 10 -1.12 -4.27 -7.94
N PHE A 11 -1.40 -3.15 -8.62
CA PHE A 11 -2.59 -2.34 -8.39
C PHE A 11 -3.86 -3.18 -8.53
N VAL A 12 -4.04 -3.88 -9.66
CA VAL A 12 -5.23 -4.70 -9.91
C VAL A 12 -5.39 -5.77 -8.83
N ARG A 13 -4.30 -6.41 -8.41
CA ARG A 13 -4.32 -7.47 -7.40
C ARG A 13 -4.62 -6.97 -5.99
N PHE A 14 -4.16 -5.77 -5.62
CA PHE A 14 -4.20 -5.29 -4.24
C PHE A 14 -5.23 -4.18 -3.98
N VAL A 15 -5.74 -3.49 -5.01
CA VAL A 15 -6.63 -2.33 -4.83
C VAL A 15 -7.89 -2.66 -4.04
N HIS A 16 -8.47 -3.85 -4.23
CA HIS A 16 -9.72 -4.27 -3.57
C HIS A 16 -9.54 -4.40 -2.04
N HIS A 17 -8.31 -4.67 -1.58
CA HIS A 17 -7.96 -4.75 -0.16
C HIS A 17 -7.59 -3.38 0.43
N ASN A 18 -7.39 -2.36 -0.41
CA ASN A 18 -6.93 -1.03 -0.04
C ASN A 18 -8.00 0.05 -0.15
N ILE A 19 -9.26 -0.34 -0.34
CA ILE A 19 -10.39 0.59 -0.35
C ILE A 19 -10.60 1.12 1.09
N PRO A 20 -10.63 2.44 1.30
CA PRO A 20 -10.95 3.02 2.60
C PRO A 20 -12.36 2.64 3.04
N ASP A 21 -12.51 2.22 4.28
CA ASP A 21 -13.79 1.82 4.87
C ASP A 21 -14.04 2.57 6.19
N LYS A 22 -15.28 2.59 6.68
CA LYS A 22 -15.63 3.30 7.93
C LYS A 22 -14.88 2.75 9.15
N GLN A 23 -14.34 1.53 9.10
CA GLN A 23 -13.58 0.92 10.17
C GLN A 23 -12.10 1.36 10.18
N ASP A 24 -11.67 2.17 9.22
CA ASP A 24 -10.36 2.84 9.22
C ASP A 24 -10.34 4.09 10.12
N ILE A 25 -11.51 4.67 10.41
CA ILE A 25 -11.64 5.91 11.22
C ILE A 25 -11.01 5.77 12.62
N PRO A 26 -11.23 4.67 13.39
CA PRO A 26 -10.58 4.49 14.69
C PRO A 26 -9.05 4.46 14.60
N TRP A 27 -8.49 3.92 13.51
CA TRP A 27 -7.04 3.91 13.29
C TRP A 27 -6.51 5.32 13.09
N LEU A 28 -7.20 6.12 12.28
CA LEU A 28 -6.82 7.52 12.02
C LEU A 28 -6.91 8.38 13.28
N LYS A 29 -7.98 8.24 14.07
CA LYS A 29 -8.15 8.95 15.34
C LYS A 29 -7.14 8.51 16.40
N GLY A 30 -6.71 7.24 16.35
CA GLY A 30 -5.77 6.64 17.29
C GLY A 30 -4.30 6.67 16.84
N ILE A 31 -3.91 7.50 15.87
CA ILE A 31 -2.59 7.43 15.23
C ILE A 31 -1.42 7.53 16.22
N VAL A 32 -1.55 8.34 17.28
CA VAL A 32 -0.52 8.48 18.32
C VAL A 32 -0.31 7.14 19.06
N GLU A 33 -1.39 6.43 19.38
CA GLU A 33 -1.30 5.11 20.02
C GLU A 33 -0.79 4.04 19.05
N VAL A 34 -1.13 4.14 17.76
CA VAL A 34 -0.56 3.28 16.72
C VAL A 34 0.96 3.43 16.66
N LEU A 35 1.47 4.67 16.64
CA LEU A 35 2.91 4.96 16.59
C LEU A 35 3.65 4.52 17.87
N LYS A 36 2.95 4.43 19.01
CA LYS A 36 3.48 3.81 20.24
C LYS A 36 3.47 2.27 20.22
N GLY A 37 2.92 1.64 19.18
CA GLY A 37 2.78 0.18 19.07
C GLY A 37 1.52 -0.40 19.71
N ASN A 38 0.58 0.44 20.13
CA ASN A 38 -0.69 0.07 20.77
C ASN A 38 -1.86 -0.04 19.78
N GLU A 39 -1.61 -0.23 18.48
CA GLU A 39 -2.64 -0.22 17.43
C GLU A 39 -3.80 -1.20 17.68
N HIS A 40 -3.50 -2.36 18.27
CA HIS A 40 -4.45 -3.41 18.62
C HIS A 40 -5.49 -2.99 19.67
N LYS A 41 -5.22 -1.92 20.44
CA LYS A 41 -6.16 -1.37 21.43
C LYS A 41 -7.15 -0.39 20.80
N VAL A 42 -6.77 0.25 19.70
CA VAL A 42 -7.51 1.41 19.13
C VAL A 42 -8.20 1.08 17.81
N ALA A 43 -7.77 0.03 17.10
CA ALA A 43 -8.31 -0.27 15.78
C ALA A 43 -8.49 -1.78 15.55
N ARG A 44 -9.56 -2.12 14.80
CA ARG A 44 -9.83 -3.49 14.33
C ARG A 44 -9.34 -3.64 12.89
N VAL A 45 -8.02 -3.78 12.74
CA VAL A 45 -7.35 -3.77 11.43
C VAL A 45 -7.74 -4.98 10.56
N GLY A 46 -8.09 -4.70 9.30
CA GLY A 46 -8.36 -5.66 8.22
C GLY A 46 -7.10 -6.24 7.58
N LYS A 47 -7.17 -6.60 6.29
CA LYS A 47 -6.02 -7.16 5.55
C LYS A 47 -4.83 -6.19 5.53
N TYR A 48 -5.13 -4.91 5.34
CA TYR A 48 -4.20 -3.79 5.46
C TYR A 48 -4.81 -2.74 6.40
N ASN A 49 -3.98 -2.07 7.20
CA ASN A 49 -4.42 -0.98 8.07
C ASN A 49 -4.59 0.33 7.28
N ALA A 50 -5.23 1.33 7.89
CA ALA A 50 -5.50 2.60 7.23
C ALA A 50 -4.22 3.31 6.75
N GLY A 51 -3.11 3.21 7.50
CA GLY A 51 -1.80 3.74 7.08
C GLY A 51 -1.26 3.08 5.82
N GLN A 52 -1.37 1.75 5.72
CA GLN A 52 -0.99 1.00 4.52
C GLN A 52 -1.89 1.35 3.33
N LYS A 53 -3.20 1.55 3.55
CA LYS A 53 -4.12 2.00 2.49
C LYS A 53 -3.76 3.39 1.98
N MET A 54 -3.49 4.34 2.89
CA MET A 54 -3.02 5.69 2.51
C MET A 54 -1.71 5.61 1.73
N MET A 55 -0.75 4.80 2.20
CA MET A 55 0.51 4.59 1.50
C MET A 55 0.32 3.99 0.10
N PHE A 56 -0.58 3.01 -0.05
CA PHE A 56 -0.93 2.42 -1.34
C PHE A 56 -1.42 3.50 -2.32
N TRP A 57 -2.41 4.32 -1.91
CA TRP A 57 -2.94 5.37 -2.78
C TRP A 57 -1.92 6.45 -3.11
N THR A 58 -1.08 6.86 -2.14
CA THR A 58 0.01 7.80 -2.39
C THR A 58 0.99 7.28 -3.43
N ILE A 59 1.49 6.04 -3.26
CA ILE A 59 2.43 5.45 -4.22
C ILE A 59 1.79 5.33 -5.61
N MET A 60 0.54 4.87 -5.69
CA MET A 60 -0.19 4.68 -6.95
C MET A 60 -0.48 6.00 -7.66
N SER A 61 -0.85 7.06 -6.93
CA SER A 61 -1.04 8.39 -7.53
C SER A 61 0.28 9.00 -7.99
N MET A 62 1.34 8.89 -7.18
CA MET A 62 2.63 9.49 -7.51
C MET A 62 3.29 8.80 -8.70
N ILE A 63 3.21 7.47 -8.80
CA ILE A 63 3.76 6.76 -9.96
C ILE A 63 3.00 7.11 -11.25
N PHE A 64 1.69 7.33 -11.18
CA PHE A 64 0.91 7.78 -12.33
C PHE A 64 1.30 9.19 -12.76
N VAL A 65 1.43 10.13 -11.81
CA VAL A 65 1.89 11.50 -12.10
C VAL A 65 3.31 11.48 -12.69
N LEU A 66 4.23 10.69 -12.12
CA LEU A 66 5.59 10.52 -12.63
C LEU A 66 5.61 9.91 -14.03
N LEU A 67 4.71 8.97 -14.33
CA LEU A 67 4.58 8.42 -15.69
C LEU A 67 4.18 9.51 -16.68
N VAL A 68 3.09 10.22 -16.40
CA VAL A 68 2.54 11.25 -17.31
C VAL A 68 3.57 12.35 -17.54
N THR A 69 4.07 12.95 -16.46
CA THR A 69 5.08 14.01 -16.55
C THR A 69 6.40 13.51 -17.12
N GLY A 70 6.79 12.27 -16.82
CA GLY A 70 7.98 11.62 -17.35
C GLY A 70 7.93 11.45 -18.86
N VAL A 71 6.79 11.01 -19.41
CA VAL A 71 6.56 10.95 -20.87
C VAL A 71 6.64 12.35 -21.48
N ILE A 72 6.02 13.35 -20.87
CA ILE A 72 6.03 14.72 -21.40
C ILE A 72 7.46 15.30 -21.48
N ILE A 73 8.33 15.01 -20.51
CA ILE A 73 9.70 15.55 -20.47
C ILE A 73 10.73 14.66 -21.20
N TRP A 74 10.31 13.51 -21.75
CA TRP A 74 11.23 12.51 -22.29
C TRP A 74 11.79 12.93 -23.65
N ARG A 75 13.08 13.27 -23.67
CA ARG A 75 13.85 13.53 -24.89
C ARG A 75 14.65 12.29 -25.34
N PRO A 76 14.88 12.11 -26.66
CA PRO A 76 14.30 12.87 -27.77
C PRO A 76 12.85 12.45 -28.13
N TYR A 77 12.33 11.38 -27.53
CA TYR A 77 11.18 10.66 -28.06
C TYR A 77 9.82 11.36 -28.01
N PHE A 78 9.52 12.14 -26.97
CA PHE A 78 8.15 12.64 -26.74
C PHE A 78 8.07 14.14 -26.44
N ALA A 79 9.11 14.71 -25.83
CA ALA A 79 9.05 16.09 -25.35
C ALA A 79 8.83 17.13 -26.47
N GLU A 80 9.22 16.83 -27.71
CA GLU A 80 9.03 17.71 -28.86
C GLU A 80 7.55 17.89 -29.26
N TYR A 81 6.66 16.96 -28.89
CA TYR A 81 5.23 17.05 -29.17
C TYR A 81 4.47 17.97 -28.20
N PHE A 82 5.12 18.48 -27.15
CA PHE A 82 4.48 19.29 -26.12
C PHE A 82 4.95 20.75 -26.15
N PRO A 83 4.07 21.73 -25.90
CA PRO A 83 4.46 23.13 -25.77
C PRO A 83 5.48 23.34 -24.64
N MET A 84 6.42 24.27 -24.83
CA MET A 84 7.48 24.57 -23.85
C MET A 84 6.94 24.82 -22.43
N GLN A 85 5.79 25.51 -22.31
CA GLN A 85 5.18 25.78 -21.01
C GLN A 85 4.72 24.50 -20.30
N VAL A 86 4.18 23.52 -21.03
CA VAL A 86 3.76 22.22 -20.49
C VAL A 86 4.98 21.42 -20.02
N ILE A 87 6.09 21.46 -20.77
CA ILE A 87 7.34 20.81 -20.38
C ILE A 87 7.86 21.40 -19.06
N ARG A 88 7.84 22.73 -18.90
CA ARG A 88 8.29 23.41 -17.68
C ARG A 88 7.47 23.03 -16.45
N TYR A 89 6.14 23.01 -16.56
CA TYR A 89 5.29 22.53 -15.47
C TYR A 89 5.50 21.05 -15.18
N SER A 90 5.67 20.24 -16.24
CA SER A 90 5.92 18.81 -16.09
C SER A 90 7.21 18.53 -15.34
N LEU A 91 8.29 19.29 -15.60
CA LEU A 91 9.55 19.20 -14.86
C LEU A 91 9.35 19.48 -13.36
N LEU A 92 8.64 20.56 -13.02
CA LEU A 92 8.37 20.92 -11.63
C LEU A 92 7.55 19.83 -10.93
N ILE A 93 6.42 19.44 -11.54
CA ILE A 93 5.52 18.42 -10.98
C ILE A 93 6.24 17.07 -10.85
N HIS A 94 7.06 16.69 -11.84
CA HIS A 94 7.83 15.46 -11.80
C HIS A 94 8.82 15.46 -10.63
N ALA A 95 9.60 16.52 -10.47
CA ALA A 95 10.57 16.65 -9.38
C ALA A 95 9.88 16.62 -8.01
N THR A 96 8.80 17.37 -7.83
CA THR A 96 8.02 17.36 -6.57
C THR A 96 7.42 15.98 -6.28
N SER A 97 6.82 15.33 -7.29
CA SER A 97 6.23 13.98 -7.14
C SER A 97 7.29 12.93 -6.81
N ALA A 98 8.49 13.04 -7.40
CA ALA A 98 9.61 12.15 -7.10
C ALA A 98 10.04 12.30 -5.64
N ILE A 99 10.16 13.54 -5.13
CA ILE A 99 10.51 13.80 -3.73
C ILE A 99 9.46 13.21 -2.79
N ILE A 100 8.17 13.42 -3.07
CA ILE A 100 7.07 12.85 -2.27
C ILE A 100 7.15 11.32 -2.27
N LEU A 101 7.33 10.70 -3.44
CA LEU A 101 7.43 9.25 -3.56
C LEU A 101 8.64 8.69 -2.82
N ILE A 102 9.79 9.35 -2.88
CA ILE A 102 10.99 8.95 -2.11
C ILE A 102 10.67 8.93 -0.61
N HIS A 103 10.06 9.98 -0.07
CA HIS A 103 9.67 10.01 1.35
C HIS A 103 8.65 8.92 1.69
N ALA A 104 7.66 8.69 0.83
CA ALA A 104 6.68 7.63 0.99
C ALA A 104 7.36 6.24 1.06
N ILE A 105 8.33 5.97 0.20
CA ILE A 105 9.10 4.71 0.21
C ILE A 105 9.97 4.59 1.46
N LEU A 106 10.63 5.66 1.91
CA LEU A 106 11.41 5.64 3.16
C LEU A 106 10.53 5.29 4.36
N ILE A 107 9.36 5.92 4.48
CA ILE A 107 8.38 5.61 5.52
C ILE A 107 7.90 4.16 5.39
N HIS A 108 7.59 3.72 4.17
CA HIS A 108 7.14 2.35 3.90
C HIS A 108 8.18 1.31 4.35
N MET A 109 9.45 1.49 3.98
CA MET A 109 10.55 0.63 4.39
C MET A 109 10.76 0.64 5.90
N TYR A 110 10.73 1.82 6.52
CA TYR A 110 10.84 1.96 7.97
C TYR A 110 9.74 1.19 8.70
N MET A 111 8.49 1.33 8.28
CA MET A 111 7.36 0.62 8.88
C MET A 111 7.46 -0.90 8.70
N ALA A 112 7.90 -1.36 7.52
CA ALA A 112 8.14 -2.79 7.27
C ALA A 112 9.23 -3.37 8.19
N PHE A 113 10.27 -2.58 8.49
CA PHE A 113 11.33 -2.94 9.42
C PHE A 113 10.88 -2.87 10.89
N TRP A 114 10.07 -1.87 11.25
CA TRP A 114 9.58 -1.64 12.62
C TRP A 114 8.59 -2.73 13.05
N VAL A 115 7.63 -3.08 12.19
CA VAL A 115 6.67 -4.16 12.43
C VAL A 115 7.32 -5.52 12.14
N LYS A 116 7.99 -6.07 13.15
CA LYS A 116 8.75 -7.33 13.04
C LYS A 116 7.89 -8.47 12.49
N GLY A 117 8.48 -9.27 11.58
CA GLY A 117 7.80 -10.35 10.87
C GLY A 117 7.23 -9.95 9.50
N SER A 118 7.06 -8.65 9.23
CA SER A 118 6.49 -8.18 7.95
C SER A 118 7.38 -8.50 6.75
N ILE A 119 8.69 -8.25 6.85
CA ILE A 119 9.66 -8.55 5.76
C ILE A 119 9.67 -10.05 5.46
N LYS A 120 9.72 -10.90 6.50
CA LYS A 120 9.65 -12.36 6.34
C LYS A 120 8.35 -12.77 5.65
N GLY A 121 7.22 -12.16 6.02
CA GLY A 121 5.93 -12.38 5.36
C GLY A 121 5.92 -11.97 3.88
N MET A 122 6.67 -10.93 3.50
CA MET A 122 6.80 -10.51 2.10
C MET A 122 7.69 -11.46 1.29
N ILE A 123 8.79 -11.96 1.86
CA ILE A 123 9.76 -12.82 1.16
C ILE A 123 9.25 -14.27 1.09
N GLU A 124 8.75 -14.82 2.20
CA GLU A 124 8.34 -16.23 2.30
C GLU A 124 6.84 -16.43 2.07
N GLY A 125 6.06 -15.35 2.01
CA GLY A 125 4.61 -15.40 1.79
C GLY A 125 3.78 -15.84 2.99
N LYS A 126 4.38 -16.10 4.16
CA LYS A 126 3.71 -16.61 5.36
C LYS A 126 3.96 -15.74 6.59
N VAL A 127 2.93 -15.59 7.42
CA VAL A 127 2.99 -14.88 8.71
C VAL A 127 2.49 -15.77 9.84
N SER A 128 3.01 -15.56 11.06
CA SER A 128 2.55 -16.34 12.22
C SER A 128 1.14 -15.93 12.64
N ARG A 129 0.35 -16.87 13.19
CA ARG A 129 -0.99 -16.59 13.73
C ARG A 129 -0.98 -15.48 14.79
N ARG A 130 0.06 -15.45 15.65
CA ARG A 130 0.25 -14.40 16.66
C ARG A 130 0.45 -13.02 16.02
N TRP A 131 1.24 -12.93 14.95
CA TRP A 131 1.43 -11.68 14.22
C TRP A 131 0.11 -11.20 13.60
N ALA A 132 -0.61 -12.10 12.93
CA ALA A 132 -1.91 -11.80 12.33
C ALA A 132 -2.93 -11.33 13.38
N LYS A 133 -3.00 -12.01 14.54
CA LYS A 133 -3.89 -11.62 15.64
C LYS A 133 -3.57 -10.24 16.24
N LYS A 134 -2.29 -9.87 16.32
CA LYS A 134 -1.85 -8.59 16.88
C LYS A 134 -2.04 -7.43 15.89
N HIS A 135 -1.54 -7.59 14.66
CA HIS A 135 -1.45 -6.49 13.70
C HIS A 135 -2.66 -6.42 12.75
N HIS A 136 -3.36 -7.54 12.54
CA HIS A 136 -4.46 -7.67 11.57
C HIS A 136 -5.63 -8.53 12.11
N PRO A 137 -6.21 -8.19 13.28
CA PRO A 137 -7.18 -9.04 13.98
C PRO A 137 -8.45 -9.33 13.18
N ARG A 138 -8.95 -8.38 12.38
CA ARG A 138 -10.15 -8.60 11.56
C ARG A 138 -9.84 -9.61 10.46
N TRP A 139 -8.72 -9.44 9.76
CA TRP A 139 -8.27 -10.38 8.73
C TRP A 139 -8.00 -11.78 9.29
N TYR A 140 -7.37 -11.88 10.46
CA TYR A 140 -7.13 -13.18 11.10
C TYR A 140 -8.42 -13.96 11.34
N ARG A 141 -9.47 -13.29 11.88
CA ARG A 141 -10.79 -13.91 12.10
C ARG A 141 -11.47 -14.32 10.80
N ASP A 142 -11.32 -13.52 9.74
CA ASP A 142 -11.89 -13.84 8.43
C ASP A 142 -11.23 -15.11 7.85
N VAL A 143 -9.90 -15.24 7.98
CA VAL A 143 -9.17 -16.45 7.56
C VAL A 143 -9.56 -17.66 8.40
N GLU A 144 -9.61 -17.54 9.72
CA GLU A 144 -9.99 -18.63 10.64
C GLU A 144 -11.42 -19.14 10.35
N ARG A 145 -12.35 -18.22 10.06
CA ARG A 145 -13.71 -18.57 9.64
C ARG A 145 -13.70 -19.33 8.30
N LEU A 146 -12.93 -18.87 7.33
CA LEU A 146 -12.84 -19.51 6.02
C LEU A 146 -12.18 -20.90 6.08
N GLU A 147 -11.19 -21.09 6.96
CA GLU A 147 -10.58 -22.39 7.25
C GLU A 147 -11.62 -23.35 7.83
N ALA A 148 -12.33 -22.95 8.89
CA ALA A 148 -13.37 -23.76 9.52
C ALA A 148 -14.52 -24.12 8.55
N MET A 149 -14.92 -23.20 7.67
CA MET A 149 -15.94 -23.45 6.64
C MET A 149 -15.47 -24.44 5.56
N LYS A 150 -14.17 -24.48 5.25
CA LYS A 150 -13.62 -25.45 4.29
C LYS A 150 -13.55 -26.84 4.91
N GLU A 151 -13.05 -26.94 6.13
CA GLU A 151 -12.96 -28.20 6.89
C GLU A 151 -14.34 -28.83 7.07
N SER A 152 -15.37 -28.05 7.44
CA SER A 152 -16.74 -28.56 7.58
C SER A 152 -17.33 -29.04 6.25
N ARG A 153 -17.05 -28.34 5.15
CA ARG A 153 -17.51 -28.75 3.80
C ARG A 153 -16.82 -30.01 3.29
N GLU A 154 -15.56 -30.20 3.63
CA GLU A 154 -14.78 -31.39 3.25
C GLU A 154 -15.15 -32.60 4.10
N GLY A 155 -15.44 -32.43 5.39
CA GLY A 155 -15.95 -33.51 6.26
C GLY A 155 -17.40 -33.94 6.00
N MET A 156 -18.16 -33.21 5.18
CA MET A 156 -19.50 -33.59 4.70
C MET A 156 -19.48 -34.34 3.36
N LYS A 157 -18.32 -34.43 2.69
CA LYS A 157 -18.12 -35.21 1.47
C LYS A 157 -17.53 -36.58 1.79
#